data_AF-A0A1Y5F760-F1
#
_entry.id   AF-A0A1Y5F760-F1
#
_cell.length_a   1.000
_cell.length_b   1.000
_cell.length_c   1.000
_cell.angle_alpha   90.00
_cell.angle_beta   90.00
_cell.angle_gamma   90.00
#
_symmetry.space_group_name_H-M   'P 1'
#
loop_
_entity.id
_entity.type
_entity.pdbx_description
1 polymer ?
#
loop_
_entity_poly.entity_id
_entity_poly.type
_entity_poly.pdbx_seq_one_letter_code
_entity_poly.pdbx_strand_id
1 'polypeptide(L)'
;MSLLKKTISTLVILNSLAGFAATEQSEIARVKVLDKMMTTIDPGAVLDGPIFKNTDAAKLAYGSEFVKTIIQEAHKRAKFLLDEGNEKAYYAFLTLALTVPLHEGLYLHFRETNDSKGLCNQHASSGDILYAYTKEKLDAKYTPSVLAAKKLKSTTYKNFTKYFKNGDSPFFPDCDKVADDQVIRQIIRGGDGSDIGAMQLSIRWHYETFLAKEQYKSFRKTVRYGVNFLMQGYKPVLYNWNSRSKKKMWFRGSVKKKRWSSWMKCLKHPTTKKLDYAKLIRGTWAGKYNSGSIAETCRFADTRGSYANHDKGFKKNLDRIHDFQDQEKIGIFKQVSFKLNDEVKSAYNQILSNYEKNKNVRTEIEKVLK
;
A
#
# COMPACT_ATOMS: atom_id res chain seq x y z
N MET A 1 -44.64 -65.14 42.01
CA MET A 1 -44.08 -65.26 40.64
C MET A 1 -44.84 -64.33 39.71
N SER A 2 -44.19 -63.29 39.20
CA SER A 2 -44.37 -62.77 37.83
C SER A 2 -43.54 -61.50 37.71
N LEU A 3 -42.50 -61.58 36.88
CA LEU A 3 -41.73 -60.43 36.43
C LEU A 3 -42.60 -59.62 35.46
N LEU A 4 -42.62 -58.29 35.61
CA LEU A 4 -42.85 -57.42 34.46
C LEU A 4 -41.80 -56.32 34.39
N LYS A 5 -41.19 -56.31 33.20
CA LYS A 5 -40.00 -55.61 32.75
C LYS A 5 -40.40 -54.27 32.14
N LYS A 6 -39.51 -53.28 32.34
CA LYS A 6 -39.12 -52.20 31.40
C LYS A 6 -40.24 -51.18 31.04
N THR A 7 -40.01 -49.89 30.84
CA THR A 7 -38.83 -49.18 30.36
C THR A 7 -38.92 -47.70 30.75
N ILE A 8 -37.74 -47.09 30.84
CA ILE A 8 -37.40 -45.69 31.11
C ILE A 8 -37.98 -44.73 30.05
N SER A 9 -38.42 -43.55 30.49
CA SER A 9 -38.42 -42.32 29.68
C SER A 9 -38.12 -41.13 30.59
N THR A 10 -36.83 -40.87 30.76
CA THR A 10 -36.31 -39.64 31.37
C THR A 10 -36.43 -38.53 30.34
N LEU A 11 -37.42 -37.64 30.47
CA LEU A 11 -37.48 -36.42 29.67
C LEU A 11 -36.63 -35.36 30.36
N VAL A 12 -35.42 -35.15 29.83
CA VAL A 12 -34.55 -34.02 30.19
C VAL A 12 -35.03 -32.79 29.41
N ILE A 13 -35.67 -31.83 30.09
CA ILE A 13 -35.90 -30.49 29.54
C ILE A 13 -34.68 -29.64 29.91
N LEU A 14 -33.71 -29.59 28.99
CA LEU A 14 -32.66 -28.58 28.99
C LEU A 14 -33.24 -27.32 28.32
N ASN A 15 -33.64 -26.33 29.12
CA ASN A 15 -33.92 -24.98 28.62
C ASN A 15 -32.59 -24.26 28.34
N SER A 16 -32.05 -24.49 27.14
CA SER A 16 -31.11 -23.58 26.50
C SER A 16 -31.85 -22.84 25.39
N LEU A 17 -32.34 -21.64 25.67
CA LEU A 17 -32.66 -20.69 24.61
C LEU A 17 -31.73 -19.50 24.73
N ALA A 18 -30.76 -19.54 23.82
CA ALA A 18 -29.83 -18.50 23.49
C ALA A 18 -30.57 -17.19 23.20
N GLY A 19 -30.21 -16.14 23.92
CA GLY A 19 -30.41 -14.78 23.45
C GLY A 19 -29.52 -14.57 22.23
N PHE A 20 -30.08 -14.78 21.03
CA PHE A 20 -29.51 -14.26 19.81
C PHE A 20 -29.56 -12.73 19.89
N ALA A 21 -28.44 -12.12 20.26
CA ALA A 21 -28.18 -10.75 19.89
C ALA A 21 -28.14 -10.72 18.36
N ALA A 22 -29.26 -10.34 17.75
CA ALA A 22 -29.28 -9.87 16.38
C ALA A 22 -28.40 -8.62 16.33
N THR A 23 -27.11 -8.80 16.00
CA THR A 23 -26.30 -7.70 15.53
C THR A 23 -26.96 -7.22 14.24
N GLU A 24 -27.66 -6.09 14.29
CA GLU A 24 -27.97 -5.31 13.09
C GLU A 24 -26.66 -5.18 12.30
N GLN A 25 -26.57 -5.88 11.16
CA GLN A 25 -25.50 -5.63 10.20
C GLN A 25 -25.79 -4.26 9.61
N SER A 26 -25.31 -3.21 10.29
CA SER A 26 -25.35 -1.84 9.78
C SER A 26 -24.74 -1.84 8.38
N GLU A 27 -25.49 -1.35 7.40
CA GLU A 27 -25.05 -1.23 6.01
C GLU A 27 -23.67 -0.56 5.93
N ILE A 28 -22.69 -1.21 5.28
CA ILE A 28 -21.35 -0.61 5.13
C ILE A 28 -21.42 0.48 4.08
N ALA A 29 -21.51 1.74 4.52
CA ALA A 29 -21.67 2.89 3.65
C ALA A 29 -20.61 2.95 2.53
N ARG A 30 -21.05 2.97 1.27
CA ARG A 30 -20.17 2.99 0.09
C ARG A 30 -19.31 4.25 0.02
N VAL A 31 -18.04 4.09 -0.34
CA VAL A 31 -17.10 5.20 -0.59
C VAL A 31 -16.80 5.32 -2.08
N LYS A 32 -17.58 6.14 -2.80
CA LYS A 32 -17.55 6.24 -4.28
C LYS A 32 -16.16 6.56 -4.86
N VAL A 33 -15.34 7.36 -4.16
CA VAL A 33 -14.01 7.73 -4.64
C VAL A 33 -13.05 6.53 -4.77
N LEU A 34 -13.31 5.45 -4.04
CA LEU A 34 -12.48 4.23 -4.06
C LEU A 34 -12.87 3.26 -5.17
N ASP A 35 -14.07 3.37 -5.76
CA ASP A 35 -14.55 2.39 -6.75
C ASP A 35 -13.66 2.33 -8.00
N LYS A 36 -13.03 3.46 -8.35
CA LYS A 36 -12.08 3.55 -9.47
C LYS A 36 -10.67 3.09 -9.13
N MET A 37 -10.41 2.62 -7.92
CA MET A 37 -9.08 2.21 -7.44
C MET A 37 -9.12 0.84 -6.77
N MET A 38 -10.24 0.13 -6.85
CA MET A 38 -10.44 -1.15 -6.17
C MET A 38 -10.76 -2.23 -7.19
N THR A 39 -10.36 -3.46 -6.91
CA THR A 39 -10.73 -4.66 -7.67
C THR A 39 -11.29 -5.70 -6.72
N THR A 40 -12.39 -6.33 -7.10
CA THR A 40 -13.05 -7.37 -6.30
C THR A 40 -12.17 -8.59 -6.17
N ILE A 41 -12.13 -9.11 -4.94
CA ILE A 41 -11.41 -10.31 -4.54
C ILE A 41 -12.41 -11.45 -4.44
N ASP A 42 -11.99 -12.65 -4.79
CA ASP A 42 -12.75 -13.87 -4.58
C ASP A 42 -13.19 -14.02 -3.10
N PRO A 43 -14.47 -14.32 -2.82
CA PRO A 43 -14.96 -14.45 -1.44
C PRO A 43 -14.23 -15.53 -0.63
N GLY A 44 -13.74 -16.59 -1.29
CA GLY A 44 -12.97 -17.67 -0.68
C GLY A 44 -11.49 -17.35 -0.47
N ALA A 45 -11.00 -16.19 -0.94
CA ALA A 45 -9.61 -15.81 -0.76
C ALA A 45 -9.26 -15.57 0.72
N VAL A 46 -8.21 -16.25 1.19
CA VAL A 46 -7.64 -16.02 2.52
C VAL A 46 -6.81 -14.74 2.51
N LEU A 47 -7.22 -13.76 3.29
CA LEU A 47 -6.54 -12.46 3.44
C LEU A 47 -5.94 -12.34 4.85
N ASP A 48 -4.79 -11.70 4.93
CA ASP A 48 -4.08 -11.43 6.18
C ASP A 48 -3.86 -9.92 6.37
N GLY A 49 -4.53 -9.31 7.34
CA GLY A 49 -4.37 -7.90 7.68
C GLY A 49 -5.69 -7.16 7.92
N PRO A 50 -5.62 -5.87 8.27
CA PRO A 50 -6.80 -5.09 8.59
C PRO A 50 -7.65 -4.83 7.33
N ILE A 51 -8.97 -4.89 7.48
CA ILE A 51 -9.95 -4.65 6.41
C ILE A 51 -10.66 -3.33 6.70
N PHE A 52 -10.60 -2.39 5.75
CA PHE A 52 -11.28 -1.11 5.88
C PHE A 52 -12.79 -1.30 5.74
N LYS A 53 -13.55 -0.81 6.73
CA LYS A 53 -15.01 -0.64 6.66
C LYS A 53 -15.34 0.82 6.95
N ASN A 54 -16.33 1.38 6.26
CA ASN A 54 -16.63 2.81 6.33
C ASN A 54 -17.50 3.20 7.55
N THR A 55 -17.08 2.79 8.75
CA THR A 55 -17.66 3.22 10.03
C THR A 55 -16.55 3.79 10.90
N ASP A 56 -16.84 4.76 11.78
CA ASP A 56 -15.79 5.43 12.56
C ASP A 56 -15.04 4.45 13.49
N ALA A 57 -15.75 3.50 14.11
CA ALA A 57 -15.15 2.46 14.95
C ALA A 57 -14.21 1.53 14.15
N ALA A 58 -14.66 1.04 13.00
CA ALA A 58 -13.83 0.16 12.16
C ALA A 58 -12.62 0.90 11.57
N LYS A 59 -12.79 2.18 11.20
CA LYS A 59 -11.70 3.04 10.72
C LYS A 59 -10.61 3.23 11.77
N LEU A 60 -10.96 3.43 13.03
CA LEU A 60 -10.00 3.57 14.12
C LEU A 60 -9.13 2.32 14.29
N ALA A 61 -9.77 1.14 14.36
CA ALA A 61 -9.08 -0.14 14.47
C ALA A 61 -8.20 -0.42 13.25
N TYR A 62 -8.77 -0.25 12.05
CA TYR A 62 -8.07 -0.39 10.77
C TYR A 62 -6.83 0.51 10.71
N GLY A 63 -7.01 1.82 10.95
CA GLY A 63 -5.96 2.82 10.83
C GLY A 63 -4.81 2.59 11.80
N SER A 64 -5.14 2.22 13.03
CA SER A 64 -4.16 1.93 14.08
C SER A 64 -3.29 0.74 13.72
N GLU A 65 -3.89 -0.38 13.30
CA GLU A 65 -3.12 -1.57 12.88
C GLU A 65 -2.33 -1.32 11.58
N PHE A 66 -2.91 -0.55 10.65
CA PHE A 66 -2.27 -0.19 9.40
C PHE A 66 -0.96 0.59 9.64
N VAL A 67 -1.04 1.66 10.44
CA VAL A 67 0.11 2.51 10.76
C VAL A 67 1.11 1.79 11.67
N LYS A 68 0.64 1.04 12.68
CA LYS A 68 1.49 0.22 13.55
C LYS A 68 2.36 -0.74 12.75
N THR A 69 1.75 -1.48 11.81
CA THR A 69 2.49 -2.41 10.94
C THR A 69 3.56 -1.69 10.10
N ILE A 70 3.26 -0.51 9.54
CA ILE A 70 4.25 0.29 8.79
C ILE A 70 5.42 0.67 9.68
N ILE A 71 5.15 1.19 10.89
CA ILE A 71 6.19 1.59 11.84
C ILE A 71 7.08 0.39 12.20
N GLN A 72 6.47 -0.76 12.51
CA GLN A 72 7.19 -1.97 12.87
C GLN A 72 8.09 -2.48 11.73
N GLU A 73 7.58 -2.61 10.51
CA GLU A 73 8.36 -3.11 9.38
C GLU A 73 9.43 -2.08 8.94
N ALA A 74 9.14 -0.79 9.01
CA ALA A 74 10.12 0.28 8.77
C ALA A 74 11.25 0.26 9.81
N HIS A 75 10.92 0.12 11.10
CA HIS A 75 11.91 -0.03 12.16
C HIS A 75 12.81 -1.23 11.94
N LYS A 76 12.25 -2.43 11.69
CA LYS A 76 13.04 -3.65 11.41
C LYS A 76 14.05 -3.42 10.29
N ARG A 77 13.65 -2.68 9.25
CA ARG A 77 14.52 -2.41 8.11
C ARG A 77 15.57 -1.33 8.35
N ALA A 78 15.26 -0.34 9.18
CA ALA A 78 16.11 0.82 9.41
C ALA A 78 16.90 0.79 10.72
N LYS A 79 16.68 -0.20 11.61
CA LYS A 79 17.30 -0.29 12.93
C LYS A 79 18.82 -0.11 12.90
N PHE A 80 19.51 -0.65 11.89
CA PHE A 80 20.95 -0.49 11.73
C PHE A 80 21.40 0.99 11.68
N LEU A 81 20.57 1.92 11.22
CA LEU A 81 20.88 3.35 11.22
C LEU A 81 20.94 3.93 12.64
N LEU A 82 20.16 3.38 13.58
CA LEU A 82 20.27 3.72 15.00
C LEU A 82 21.55 3.15 15.59
N ASP A 83 21.88 1.89 15.26
CA ASP A 83 23.09 1.22 15.73
C ASP A 83 24.37 1.95 15.26
N GLU A 84 24.30 2.60 14.08
CA GLU A 84 25.36 3.47 13.55
C GLU A 84 25.35 4.91 14.10
N GLY A 85 24.40 5.28 14.97
CA GLY A 85 24.23 6.65 15.46
C GLY A 85 23.68 7.64 14.42
N ASN A 86 23.16 7.15 13.28
CA ASN A 86 22.55 7.97 12.22
C ASN A 86 21.04 8.13 12.41
N GLU A 87 20.67 8.71 13.56
CA GLU A 87 19.28 8.88 14.01
C GLU A 87 18.43 9.69 13.02
N LYS A 88 19.00 10.77 12.46
CA LYS A 88 18.29 11.60 11.46
C LYS A 88 17.94 10.81 10.21
N ALA A 89 18.82 9.91 9.73
CA ALA A 89 18.52 9.03 8.62
C ALA A 89 17.47 7.97 8.99
N TYR A 90 17.55 7.42 10.20
CA TYR A 90 16.53 6.50 10.71
C TYR A 90 15.14 7.13 10.65
N TYR A 91 14.95 8.28 11.29
CA TYR A 91 13.64 8.95 11.32
C TYR A 91 13.20 9.44 9.94
N ALA A 92 14.13 9.89 9.09
CA ALA A 92 13.80 10.23 7.70
C ALA A 92 13.28 9.01 6.91
N PHE A 93 13.84 7.81 7.15
CA PHE A 93 13.33 6.59 6.51
C PHE A 93 11.95 6.20 7.04
N LEU A 94 11.70 6.32 8.34
CA LEU A 94 10.36 6.07 8.91
C LEU A 94 9.32 7.03 8.33
N THR A 95 9.64 8.32 8.23
CA THR A 95 8.77 9.32 7.58
C THR A 95 8.50 8.96 6.11
N LEU A 96 9.52 8.51 5.36
CA LEU A 96 9.34 8.01 3.99
C LEU A 96 8.38 6.81 3.95
N ALA A 97 8.56 5.84 4.84
CA ALA A 97 7.74 4.64 4.91
C ALA A 97 6.27 4.94 5.29
N LEU A 98 6.03 6.00 6.07
CA LEU A 98 4.68 6.51 6.35
C LEU A 98 4.11 7.29 5.15
N THR A 99 4.94 8.01 4.40
CA THR A 99 4.48 8.84 3.27
C THR A 99 4.04 8.00 2.07
N VAL A 100 4.81 6.97 1.71
CA VAL A 100 4.59 6.20 0.47
C VAL A 100 3.22 5.53 0.42
N PRO A 101 2.74 4.82 1.45
CA PRO A 101 1.42 4.22 1.41
C PRO A 101 0.28 5.25 1.35
N LEU A 102 0.48 6.47 1.86
CA LEU A 102 -0.50 7.55 1.74
C LEU A 102 -0.52 8.07 0.30
N HIS A 103 0.66 8.31 -0.26
CA HIS A 103 0.82 8.85 -1.61
C HIS A 103 0.34 7.88 -2.70
N GLU A 104 0.73 6.62 -2.58
CA GLU A 104 0.52 5.59 -3.58
C GLU A 104 -0.82 4.87 -3.33
N GLY A 105 -1.04 4.39 -2.10
CA GLY A 105 -2.15 3.49 -1.76
C GLY A 105 -3.28 4.13 -0.96
N LEU A 106 -3.32 5.45 -0.78
CA LEU A 106 -4.35 6.14 0.01
C LEU A 106 -4.52 5.60 1.46
N TYR A 107 -3.49 4.96 2.03
CA TYR A 107 -3.59 4.18 3.28
C TYR A 107 -4.66 3.07 3.26
N LEU A 108 -4.86 2.47 2.09
CA LEU A 108 -5.76 1.35 1.88
C LEU A 108 -4.98 0.12 1.43
N HIS A 109 -5.41 -1.05 1.90
CA HIS A 109 -4.97 -2.32 1.32
C HIS A 109 -6.17 -3.14 0.89
N PHE A 110 -6.98 -3.55 1.88
CA PHE A 110 -8.25 -4.21 1.68
C PHE A 110 -9.39 -3.32 2.14
N ARG A 111 -10.53 -3.40 1.44
CA ARG A 111 -11.81 -2.88 1.93
C ARG A 111 -12.89 -3.96 1.87
N GLU A 112 -13.87 -3.80 2.72
CA GLU A 112 -15.16 -4.49 2.62
C GLU A 112 -16.25 -3.43 2.46
N THR A 113 -17.21 -3.71 1.58
CA THR A 113 -18.31 -2.79 1.26
C THR A 113 -19.50 -3.61 0.78
N ASN A 114 -20.70 -3.05 0.92
CA ASN A 114 -21.86 -3.67 0.32
C ASN A 114 -21.81 -3.53 -1.20
N ASP A 115 -22.05 -4.62 -1.92
CA ASP A 115 -22.17 -4.59 -3.38
C ASP A 115 -23.56 -4.10 -3.76
N SER A 116 -23.70 -2.78 -3.85
CA SER A 116 -24.90 -2.15 -4.38
C SER A 116 -25.00 -2.42 -5.89
N LYS A 117 -25.33 -3.67 -6.28
CA LYS A 117 -25.61 -4.15 -7.64
C LYS A 117 -24.62 -3.68 -8.72
N GLY A 118 -23.32 -3.95 -8.57
CA GLY A 118 -22.34 -3.78 -9.66
C GLY A 118 -21.03 -3.08 -9.29
N LEU A 119 -20.55 -3.22 -8.06
CA LEU A 119 -19.21 -2.78 -7.67
C LEU A 119 -18.12 -3.70 -8.20
N CYS A 120 -18.42 -4.99 -8.42
CA CYS A 120 -17.55 -5.82 -9.23
C CYS A 120 -17.49 -5.25 -10.65
N ASN A 121 -16.27 -4.92 -11.09
CA ASN A 121 -16.02 -4.33 -12.39
C ASN A 121 -15.27 -5.33 -13.27
N GLN A 122 -15.98 -5.94 -14.23
CA GLN A 122 -15.39 -6.94 -15.13
C GLN A 122 -14.21 -6.39 -15.92
N HIS A 123 -14.20 -5.09 -16.25
CA HIS A 123 -13.07 -4.44 -16.94
C HIS A 123 -11.78 -4.45 -16.09
N ALA A 124 -11.91 -4.33 -14.77
CA ALA A 124 -10.78 -4.46 -13.85
C ALA A 124 -10.45 -5.94 -13.58
N SER A 125 -11.46 -6.76 -13.31
CA SER A 125 -11.29 -8.18 -12.96
C SER A 125 -10.78 -9.04 -14.13
N SER A 126 -10.99 -8.64 -15.39
CA SER A 126 -10.46 -9.34 -16.57
C SER A 126 -9.01 -8.97 -16.90
N GLY A 127 -8.48 -7.89 -16.30
CA GLY A 127 -7.19 -7.30 -16.65
C GLY A 127 -7.23 -6.39 -17.88
N ASP A 128 -8.41 -6.10 -18.45
CA ASP A 128 -8.56 -5.15 -19.57
C ASP A 128 -8.16 -3.72 -19.19
N ILE A 129 -8.29 -3.38 -17.90
CA ILE A 129 -7.88 -2.09 -17.36
C ILE A 129 -6.41 -1.73 -17.64
N LEU A 130 -5.54 -2.73 -17.82
CA LEU A 130 -4.12 -2.57 -18.18
C LEU A 130 -3.91 -1.91 -19.55
N TYR A 131 -4.95 -1.83 -20.39
CA TYR A 131 -4.90 -1.32 -21.75
C TYR A 131 -5.60 0.03 -21.92
N ALA A 132 -6.62 0.28 -21.09
CA ALA A 132 -7.36 1.53 -21.01
C ALA A 132 -8.06 1.64 -19.64
N TYR A 133 -8.12 2.84 -19.06
CA TYR A 133 -8.66 3.01 -17.70
C TYR A 133 -10.20 2.87 -17.60
N THR A 134 -10.92 2.94 -18.73
CA THR A 134 -12.35 2.57 -18.80
C THR A 134 -12.61 1.66 -19.98
N LYS A 135 -13.79 1.01 -19.94
CA LYS A 135 -14.28 0.15 -21.01
C LYS A 135 -14.50 0.92 -22.31
N GLU A 136 -15.10 2.11 -22.25
CA GLU A 136 -15.37 2.94 -23.42
C GLU A 136 -14.08 3.32 -24.14
N LYS A 137 -13.01 3.60 -23.39
CA LYS A 137 -11.70 3.91 -23.96
C LYS A 137 -10.97 2.69 -24.49
N LEU A 138 -11.25 1.50 -23.95
CA LEU A 138 -10.73 0.25 -24.50
C LEU A 138 -11.34 0.02 -25.88
N ASP A 139 -12.66 0.12 -25.97
CA ASP A 139 -13.45 -0.18 -27.17
C ASP A 139 -13.19 0.84 -28.27
N ALA A 140 -13.00 2.12 -27.92
CA ALA A 140 -12.59 3.14 -28.88
C ALA A 140 -11.16 2.94 -29.42
N LYS A 141 -10.28 2.26 -28.67
CA LYS A 141 -8.85 2.13 -28.99
C LYS A 141 -8.51 0.83 -29.69
N TYR A 142 -9.25 -0.24 -29.43
CA TYR A 142 -8.92 -1.59 -29.91
C TYR A 142 -10.16 -2.33 -30.38
N THR A 143 -10.06 -2.97 -31.56
CA THR A 143 -10.96 -4.06 -31.91
C THR A 143 -10.66 -5.29 -31.04
N PRO A 144 -11.61 -6.23 -30.88
CA PRO A 144 -11.38 -7.45 -30.10
C PRO A 144 -10.15 -8.26 -30.54
N SER A 145 -9.92 -8.39 -31.85
CA SER A 145 -8.76 -9.12 -32.40
C SER A 145 -7.43 -8.42 -32.10
N VAL A 146 -7.39 -7.09 -32.20
CA VAL A 146 -6.20 -6.30 -31.87
C VAL A 146 -5.90 -6.39 -30.38
N LEU A 147 -6.92 -6.30 -29.52
CA LEU A 147 -6.75 -6.43 -28.07
C LEU A 147 -6.22 -7.82 -27.70
N ALA A 148 -6.77 -8.89 -28.28
CA ALA A 148 -6.30 -10.25 -28.06
C ALA A 148 -4.81 -10.41 -28.45
N ALA A 149 -4.41 -9.87 -29.61
CA ALA A 149 -3.01 -9.88 -30.03
C ALA A 149 -2.09 -9.08 -29.08
N LYS A 150 -2.58 -7.96 -28.52
CA LYS A 150 -1.86 -7.17 -27.50
C LYS A 150 -1.74 -7.92 -26.17
N LYS A 151 -2.78 -8.65 -25.75
CA LYS A 151 -2.77 -9.53 -24.56
C LYS A 151 -1.71 -10.61 -24.64
N LEU A 152 -1.62 -11.29 -25.78
CA LEU A 152 -0.61 -12.34 -26.02
C LEU A 152 0.84 -11.84 -25.96
N LYS A 153 1.07 -10.56 -26.27
CA LYS A 153 2.43 -9.96 -26.26
C LYS A 153 2.77 -9.23 -24.95
N SER A 154 1.80 -8.96 -24.09
CA SER A 154 2.00 -8.16 -22.88
C SER A 154 2.50 -9.00 -21.71
N THR A 155 3.75 -8.78 -21.29
CA THR A 155 4.29 -9.39 -20.06
C THR A 155 3.45 -9.05 -18.82
N THR A 156 2.98 -7.81 -18.73
CA THR A 156 2.13 -7.36 -17.62
C THR A 156 0.82 -8.16 -17.54
N TYR A 157 0.15 -8.37 -18.68
CA TYR A 157 -1.09 -9.15 -18.72
C TYR A 157 -0.86 -10.64 -18.49
N LYS A 158 0.26 -11.20 -18.98
CA LYS A 158 0.67 -12.57 -18.66
C LYS A 158 0.85 -12.78 -17.16
N ASN A 159 1.52 -11.84 -16.49
CA ASN A 159 1.66 -11.87 -15.03
C ASN A 159 0.30 -11.74 -14.33
N PHE A 160 -0.54 -10.80 -14.77
CA PHE A 160 -1.89 -10.63 -14.23
C PHE A 160 -2.67 -11.95 -14.30
N THR A 161 -2.72 -12.57 -15.48
CA THR A 161 -3.44 -13.82 -15.71
C THR A 161 -2.88 -14.94 -14.84
N LYS A 162 -1.56 -15.11 -14.85
CA LYS A 162 -0.86 -16.16 -14.09
C LYS A 162 -1.15 -16.12 -12.60
N TYR A 163 -1.15 -14.93 -11.99
CA TYR A 163 -1.21 -14.80 -10.53
C TYR A 163 -2.59 -14.44 -9.98
N PHE A 164 -3.53 -13.98 -10.82
CA PHE A 164 -4.85 -13.56 -10.34
C PHE A 164 -6.04 -14.25 -11.02
N LYS A 165 -5.86 -14.84 -12.21
CA LYS A 165 -6.97 -15.44 -13.01
C LYS A 165 -6.88 -16.94 -13.23
N ASN A 166 -5.74 -17.56 -12.94
CA ASN A 166 -5.58 -19.00 -13.08
C ASN A 166 -6.06 -19.75 -11.83
N GLY A 167 -6.51 -20.99 -12.02
CA GLY A 167 -7.01 -21.88 -10.97
C GLY A 167 -8.54 -21.87 -10.84
N ASP A 168 -9.07 -22.78 -10.04
CA ASP A 168 -10.53 -22.96 -9.87
C ASP A 168 -11.17 -21.82 -9.08
N SER A 169 -10.39 -21.19 -8.19
CA SER A 169 -10.76 -20.02 -7.38
C SER A 169 -9.80 -18.85 -7.67
N PRO A 170 -9.95 -18.17 -8.81
CA PRO A 170 -9.06 -17.07 -9.19
C PRO A 170 -9.18 -15.91 -8.21
N PHE A 171 -8.05 -15.33 -7.76
CA PHE A 171 -8.06 -14.22 -6.80
C PHE A 171 -8.91 -13.02 -7.26
N PHE A 172 -8.97 -12.75 -8.56
CA PHE A 172 -9.93 -11.84 -9.16
C PHE A 172 -11.02 -12.64 -9.89
N PRO A 173 -12.22 -12.79 -9.30
CA PRO A 173 -13.29 -13.57 -9.89
C PRO A 173 -13.88 -12.86 -11.10
N ASP A 174 -14.57 -13.61 -11.96
CA ASP A 174 -15.48 -13.00 -12.92
C ASP A 174 -16.70 -12.50 -12.18
N CYS A 175 -17.19 -11.31 -12.53
CA CYS A 175 -18.21 -10.61 -11.75
C CYS A 175 -19.55 -11.36 -11.69
N ASP A 176 -19.87 -12.15 -12.72
CA ASP A 176 -21.08 -12.98 -12.74
C ASP A 176 -21.07 -14.05 -11.63
N LYS A 177 -19.89 -14.44 -11.12
CA LYS A 177 -19.75 -15.42 -10.03
C LYS A 177 -19.95 -14.84 -8.64
N VAL A 178 -19.95 -13.51 -8.51
CA VAL A 178 -20.08 -12.77 -7.24
C VAL A 178 -21.23 -11.76 -7.29
N ALA A 179 -22.11 -11.88 -8.28
CA ALA A 179 -23.19 -10.92 -8.53
C ALA A 179 -24.24 -10.90 -7.40
N ASP A 180 -24.41 -12.02 -6.71
CA ASP A 180 -25.38 -12.17 -5.61
C ASP A 180 -24.78 -11.81 -4.24
N ASP A 181 -23.47 -11.60 -4.15
CA ASP A 181 -22.77 -11.29 -2.90
C ASP A 181 -23.13 -9.88 -2.41
N GLN A 182 -23.89 -9.78 -1.33
CA GLN A 182 -24.27 -8.48 -0.74
C GLN A 182 -23.08 -7.74 -0.12
N VAL A 183 -22.02 -8.46 0.25
CA VAL A 183 -20.81 -7.91 0.87
C VAL A 183 -19.59 -8.44 0.14
N ILE A 184 -18.85 -7.55 -0.51
CA ILE A 184 -17.65 -7.91 -1.27
C ILE A 184 -16.39 -7.38 -0.59
N ARG A 185 -15.29 -8.10 -0.80
CA ARG A 185 -13.94 -7.65 -0.43
C ARG A 185 -13.20 -7.20 -1.66
N GLN A 186 -12.41 -6.14 -1.51
CA GLN A 186 -11.66 -5.56 -2.62
C GLN A 186 -10.26 -5.16 -2.17
N ILE A 187 -9.31 -5.21 -3.10
CA ILE A 187 -7.93 -4.76 -2.89
C ILE A 187 -7.70 -3.46 -3.68
N ILE A 188 -6.91 -2.54 -3.11
CA ILE A 188 -6.55 -1.32 -3.83
C ILE A 188 -5.56 -1.61 -4.97
N ARG A 189 -5.73 -0.90 -6.09
CA ARG A 189 -4.88 -0.95 -7.27
C ARG A 189 -4.62 0.44 -7.86
N GLY A 190 -3.62 0.52 -8.71
CA GLY A 190 -3.28 1.74 -9.46
C GLY A 190 -4.35 2.11 -10.47
N GLY A 191 -4.40 3.36 -10.93
CA GLY A 191 -5.45 3.85 -11.83
C GLY A 191 -5.64 3.02 -13.12
N ASP A 192 -4.56 2.43 -13.62
CA ASP A 192 -4.52 1.55 -14.79
C ASP A 192 -4.49 0.05 -14.44
N GLY A 193 -4.59 -0.30 -13.16
CA GLY A 193 -4.55 -1.68 -12.65
C GLY A 193 -3.17 -2.34 -12.68
N SER A 194 -2.11 -1.60 -13.03
CA SER A 194 -0.76 -2.17 -13.13
C SER A 194 -0.02 -2.26 -11.81
N ASP A 195 -0.54 -1.64 -10.75
CA ASP A 195 0.00 -1.65 -9.39
C ASP A 195 -1.02 -2.18 -8.40
N ILE A 196 -0.58 -2.87 -7.34
CA ILE A 196 -1.47 -3.53 -6.38
C ILE A 196 -1.05 -3.30 -4.92
N GLY A 197 -2.04 -3.18 -4.04
CA GLY A 197 -1.89 -3.12 -2.59
C GLY A 197 -1.45 -1.75 -2.04
N ALA A 198 -1.28 -1.66 -0.72
CA ALA A 198 -1.00 -0.39 -0.02
C ALA A 198 0.29 0.31 -0.48
N MET A 199 1.25 -0.48 -0.96
CA MET A 199 2.52 0.02 -1.47
C MET A 199 2.47 0.30 -2.98
N GLN A 200 1.36 0.00 -3.68
CA GLN A 200 1.22 0.06 -5.14
C GLN A 200 2.42 -0.58 -5.87
N LEU A 201 2.62 -1.86 -5.62
CA LEU A 201 3.73 -2.59 -6.23
C LEU A 201 3.34 -3.06 -7.63
N SER A 202 4.11 -2.65 -8.63
CA SER A 202 3.86 -2.97 -10.02
C SER A 202 3.88 -4.46 -10.32
N ILE A 203 2.82 -4.95 -10.96
CA ILE A 203 2.68 -6.32 -11.44
C ILE A 203 3.65 -6.62 -12.60
N ARG A 204 4.19 -5.57 -13.23
CA ARG A 204 5.18 -5.67 -14.30
C ARG A 204 6.56 -6.03 -13.77
N TRP A 205 6.95 -5.51 -12.61
CA TRP A 205 8.35 -5.56 -12.14
C TRP A 205 8.57 -6.45 -10.92
N HIS A 206 7.54 -6.66 -10.10
CA HIS A 206 7.69 -7.36 -8.82
C HIS A 206 7.21 -8.82 -8.84
N TYR A 207 7.17 -9.44 -10.01
CA TYR A 207 6.49 -10.73 -10.20
C TYR A 207 7.16 -11.91 -9.50
N GLU A 208 8.49 -12.05 -9.53
CA GLU A 208 9.20 -13.24 -9.02
C GLU A 208 9.12 -13.40 -7.49
N THR A 209 9.02 -12.29 -6.77
CA THR A 209 9.07 -12.32 -5.29
C THR A 209 7.76 -11.89 -4.67
N PHE A 210 7.13 -10.83 -5.17
CA PHE A 210 5.93 -10.30 -4.55
C PHE A 210 4.68 -11.03 -5.06
N LEU A 211 4.48 -11.15 -6.38
CA LEU A 211 3.32 -11.85 -6.93
C LEU A 211 3.41 -13.37 -6.78
N ALA A 212 4.53 -13.98 -7.15
CA ALA A 212 4.69 -15.44 -7.14
C ALA A 212 4.63 -16.05 -5.73
N LYS A 213 4.92 -15.25 -4.69
CA LYS A 213 4.77 -15.66 -3.28
C LYS A 213 3.48 -15.14 -2.65
N GLU A 214 2.56 -14.65 -3.47
CA GLU A 214 1.24 -14.14 -3.09
C GLU A 214 1.26 -13.13 -1.94
N GLN A 215 2.33 -12.30 -1.87
CA GLN A 215 2.50 -11.38 -0.76
C GLN A 215 1.42 -10.29 -0.75
N TYR A 216 0.77 -10.03 -1.88
CA TYR A 216 -0.35 -9.11 -2.03
C TYR A 216 -1.60 -9.53 -1.24
N LYS A 217 -1.71 -10.81 -0.82
CA LYS A 217 -2.80 -11.30 0.04
C LYS A 217 -2.61 -10.93 1.52
N SER A 218 -1.42 -10.44 1.89
CA SER A 218 -1.08 -10.03 3.24
C SER A 218 -0.63 -8.57 3.28
N PHE A 219 -1.28 -7.77 4.13
CA PHE A 219 -0.90 -6.38 4.35
C PHE A 219 0.54 -6.28 4.86
N ARG A 220 0.87 -7.03 5.91
CA ARG A 220 2.22 -6.99 6.52
C ARG A 220 3.29 -7.45 5.54
N LYS A 221 3.05 -8.51 4.75
CA LYS A 221 4.02 -8.95 3.72
C LYS A 221 4.17 -7.89 2.62
N THR A 222 3.08 -7.25 2.20
CA THR A 222 3.09 -6.14 1.22
C THR A 222 3.91 -4.95 1.73
N VAL A 223 3.68 -4.51 2.96
CA VAL A 223 4.44 -3.42 3.61
C VAL A 223 5.91 -3.80 3.72
N ARG A 224 6.23 -4.99 4.25
CA ARG A 224 7.60 -5.47 4.39
C ARG A 224 8.35 -5.47 3.06
N TYR A 225 7.71 -5.94 1.98
CA TYR A 225 8.31 -5.92 0.65
C TYR A 225 8.55 -4.48 0.16
N GLY A 226 7.53 -3.62 0.24
CA GLY A 226 7.64 -2.23 -0.21
C GLY A 226 8.68 -1.42 0.58
N VAL A 227 8.71 -1.57 1.90
CA VAL A 227 9.73 -0.95 2.77
C VAL A 227 11.13 -1.47 2.45
N ASN A 228 11.28 -2.76 2.19
CA ASN A 228 12.56 -3.31 1.72
C ASN A 228 12.99 -2.68 0.39
N PHE A 229 12.06 -2.49 -0.54
CA PHE A 229 12.31 -1.85 -1.82
C PHE A 229 12.67 -0.37 -1.68
N LEU A 230 12.00 0.37 -0.78
CA LEU A 230 12.39 1.74 -0.41
C LEU A 230 13.84 1.77 0.11
N MET A 231 14.21 0.86 1.02
CA MET A 231 15.56 0.82 1.59
C MET A 231 16.63 0.51 0.53
N GLN A 232 16.32 -0.29 -0.49
CA GLN A 232 17.23 -0.52 -1.63
C GLN A 232 17.54 0.75 -2.42
N GLY A 233 16.63 1.73 -2.45
CA GLY A 233 16.90 3.07 -2.98
C GLY A 233 17.58 3.98 -1.95
N TYR A 234 17.06 3.97 -0.72
CA TYR A 234 17.45 4.88 0.34
C TYR A 234 18.92 4.71 0.72
N LYS A 235 19.35 3.48 1.04
CA LYS A 235 20.69 3.19 1.56
C LYS A 235 21.79 3.61 0.56
N PRO A 236 21.77 3.19 -0.72
CA PRO A 236 22.80 3.62 -1.66
C PRO A 236 22.87 5.15 -1.84
N VAL A 237 21.72 5.83 -1.84
CA VAL A 237 21.69 7.29 -1.97
C VAL A 237 22.26 7.96 -0.72
N LEU A 238 21.82 7.55 0.47
CA LEU A 238 22.28 8.05 1.77
C LEU A 238 23.80 7.97 1.93
N TYR A 239 24.42 6.83 1.60
CA TYR A 239 25.87 6.66 1.82
C TYR A 239 26.72 7.20 0.68
N ASN A 240 26.19 7.30 -0.54
CA ASN A 240 27.01 7.65 -1.71
C ASN A 240 26.78 9.05 -2.26
N TRP A 241 25.77 9.82 -1.82
CA TRP A 241 25.37 11.09 -2.45
C TRP A 241 26.51 12.08 -2.71
N ASN A 242 27.59 12.07 -1.93
CA ASN A 242 28.76 12.95 -2.10
C ASN A 242 29.99 12.25 -2.72
N SER A 243 29.87 10.97 -3.09
CA SER A 243 30.95 10.17 -3.65
C SER A 243 31.53 10.78 -4.93
N ARG A 244 32.87 10.84 -5.00
CA ARG A 244 33.61 11.29 -6.19
C ARG A 244 33.73 10.18 -7.25
N SER A 245 33.32 8.95 -6.93
CA SER A 245 33.38 7.83 -7.86
C SER A 245 32.51 8.08 -9.10
N LYS A 246 33.04 7.72 -10.28
CA LYS A 246 32.29 7.75 -11.53
C LYS A 246 31.48 6.45 -11.64
N LYS A 247 30.16 6.55 -11.75
CA LYS A 247 29.27 5.40 -11.97
C LYS A 247 28.67 5.47 -13.36
N LYS A 248 28.55 4.31 -14.02
CA LYS A 248 27.73 4.15 -15.22
C LYS A 248 26.29 3.99 -14.75
N MET A 249 25.40 4.85 -15.21
CA MET A 249 23.99 4.81 -14.87
C MET A 249 23.15 4.93 -16.12
N TRP A 250 22.09 4.13 -16.18
CA TRP A 250 21.09 4.25 -17.23
C TRP A 250 20.15 5.41 -16.89
N PHE A 251 20.04 6.38 -17.79
CA PHE A 251 19.25 7.59 -17.62
C PHE A 251 18.68 8.00 -18.96
N ARG A 252 17.35 8.14 -19.02
CA ARG A 252 16.62 8.54 -20.24
C ARG A 252 17.08 7.78 -21.49
N GLY A 253 17.09 6.45 -21.45
CA GLY A 253 17.42 5.63 -22.63
C GLY A 253 18.92 5.45 -22.91
N SER A 254 19.81 6.10 -22.15
CA SER A 254 21.26 6.08 -22.42
C SER A 254 22.08 5.79 -21.17
N VAL A 255 23.21 5.09 -21.33
CA VAL A 255 24.18 4.90 -20.24
C VAL A 255 25.10 6.11 -20.18
N LYS A 256 25.11 6.83 -19.05
CA LYS A 256 26.01 7.96 -18.81
C LYS A 256 26.99 7.63 -17.69
N LYS A 257 28.27 7.97 -17.87
CA LYS A 257 29.30 7.87 -16.83
C LYS A 257 29.52 9.25 -16.21
N LYS A 258 29.10 9.44 -14.97
CA LYS A 258 29.28 10.71 -14.23
C LYS A 258 29.69 10.46 -12.78
N ARG A 259 30.28 11.47 -12.15
CA ARG A 259 30.53 11.46 -10.70
C ARG A 259 29.18 11.40 -9.96
N TRP A 260 29.06 10.52 -8.99
CA TRP A 260 27.82 10.36 -8.23
C TRP A 260 27.39 11.67 -7.55
N SER A 261 28.35 12.40 -6.97
CA SER A 261 28.10 13.71 -6.35
C SER A 261 27.56 14.79 -7.27
N SER A 262 27.88 14.72 -8.57
CA SER A 262 27.31 15.59 -9.59
C SER A 262 25.88 15.16 -9.92
N TRP A 263 25.64 13.84 -9.95
CA TRP A 263 24.33 13.27 -10.23
C TRP A 263 23.31 13.55 -9.11
N MET A 264 23.75 13.39 -7.86
CA MET A 264 22.93 13.58 -6.67
C MET A 264 22.97 15.02 -6.13
N LYS A 265 23.37 16.00 -6.96
CA LYS A 265 23.47 17.40 -6.55
C LYS A 265 22.16 17.97 -5.99
N CYS A 266 21.02 17.42 -6.41
CA CYS A 266 19.71 17.88 -5.96
C CYS A 266 19.51 17.65 -4.46
N LEU A 267 20.17 16.64 -3.88
CA LEU A 267 20.02 16.27 -2.47
C LEU A 267 20.75 17.19 -1.51
N LYS A 268 21.52 18.16 -2.01
CA LYS A 268 22.29 19.07 -1.17
C LYS A 268 21.40 20.18 -0.64
N HIS A 269 21.61 20.54 0.62
CA HIS A 269 21.08 21.76 1.17
C HIS A 269 21.73 22.97 0.46
N PRO A 270 20.95 24.02 0.08
CA PRO A 270 21.47 25.14 -0.70
C PRO A 270 22.64 25.88 -0.03
N THR A 271 22.57 26.10 1.28
CA THR A 271 23.60 26.80 2.07
C THR A 271 24.66 25.85 2.60
N THR A 272 24.31 24.94 3.51
CA THR A 272 25.30 24.06 4.21
C THR A 272 26.01 23.07 3.30
N LYS A 273 25.50 22.83 2.08
CA LYS A 273 25.98 21.80 1.13
C LYS A 273 25.97 20.37 1.68
N LYS A 274 25.46 20.15 2.89
CA LYS A 274 25.23 18.84 3.51
C LYS A 274 24.00 18.17 2.87
N LEU A 275 23.81 16.90 3.17
CA LEU A 275 22.63 16.14 2.76
C LEU A 275 21.38 16.76 3.37
N ASP A 276 20.37 17.01 2.54
CA ASP A 276 19.05 17.44 2.94
C ASP A 276 18.13 16.20 3.01
N TYR A 277 17.67 15.85 4.21
CA TYR A 277 16.89 14.64 4.43
C TYR A 277 15.49 14.71 3.82
N ALA A 278 14.88 15.90 3.72
CA ALA A 278 13.59 16.04 3.03
C ALA A 278 13.76 15.77 1.52
N LYS A 279 14.88 16.22 0.95
CA LYS A 279 15.23 15.88 -0.44
C LYS A 279 15.63 14.42 -0.60
N LEU A 280 16.25 13.79 0.41
CA LEU A 280 16.53 12.35 0.40
C LEU A 280 15.25 11.52 0.38
N ILE A 281 14.25 11.87 1.19
CA ILE A 281 12.93 11.21 1.21
C ILE A 281 12.32 11.26 -0.20
N ARG A 282 12.18 12.47 -0.76
CA ARG A 282 11.60 12.68 -2.09
C ARG A 282 12.41 12.00 -3.19
N GLY A 283 13.73 12.11 -3.14
CA GLY A 283 14.62 11.51 -4.13
C GLY A 283 14.62 9.98 -4.09
N THR A 284 14.49 9.38 -2.90
CA THR A 284 14.40 7.93 -2.75
C THR A 284 13.13 7.40 -3.41
N TRP A 285 11.99 8.05 -3.16
CA TRP A 285 10.74 7.73 -3.82
C TRP A 285 10.85 7.94 -5.35
N ALA A 286 11.36 9.10 -5.77
CA ALA A 286 11.53 9.45 -7.19
C ALA A 286 12.40 8.46 -7.96
N GLY A 287 13.49 8.02 -7.34
CA GLY A 287 14.46 7.12 -7.94
C GLY A 287 13.95 5.70 -7.95
N LYS A 288 14.56 4.86 -7.09
CA LYS A 288 14.38 3.41 -7.15
C LYS A 288 12.92 2.98 -7.05
N TYR A 289 12.12 3.64 -6.21
CA TYR A 289 10.76 3.21 -5.94
C TYR A 289 9.83 3.45 -7.13
N ASN A 290 9.64 4.71 -7.53
CA ASN A 290 8.66 5.08 -8.55
C ASN A 290 9.18 4.89 -10.00
N SER A 291 10.50 4.90 -10.23
CA SER A 291 11.06 4.70 -11.59
C SER A 291 11.75 3.35 -11.80
N GLY A 292 11.99 2.58 -10.74
CA GLY A 292 12.83 1.38 -10.80
C GLY A 292 14.34 1.66 -10.82
N SER A 293 14.78 2.93 -10.91
CA SER A 293 16.18 3.33 -11.09
C SER A 293 16.67 4.36 -10.08
N ILE A 294 17.79 4.09 -9.40
CA ILE A 294 18.45 5.07 -8.52
C ILE A 294 18.95 6.29 -9.33
N ALA A 295 19.26 6.13 -10.62
CA ALA A 295 19.69 7.24 -11.47
C ALA A 295 18.60 8.33 -11.61
N GLU A 296 17.35 8.01 -11.38
CA GLU A 296 16.24 8.96 -11.47
C GLU A 296 15.96 9.68 -10.14
N THR A 297 16.80 9.51 -9.11
CA THR A 297 16.66 10.16 -7.78
C THR A 297 16.46 11.66 -7.88
N CYS A 298 17.17 12.33 -8.81
CA CYS A 298 17.07 13.77 -9.00
C CYS A 298 16.13 14.20 -10.15
N ARG A 299 15.31 13.29 -10.70
CA ARG A 299 14.46 13.61 -11.86
C ARG A 299 13.39 14.67 -11.57
N PHE A 300 13.05 14.86 -10.30
CA PHE A 300 12.09 15.85 -9.81
C PHE A 300 12.72 17.15 -9.31
N ALA A 301 14.05 17.26 -9.34
CA ALA A 301 14.74 18.49 -8.93
C ALA A 301 14.46 19.67 -9.88
N ASP A 302 14.02 19.37 -11.10
CA ASP A 302 13.57 20.35 -12.08
C ASP A 302 12.07 20.60 -11.91
N THR A 303 11.72 21.73 -11.27
CA THR A 303 10.34 22.14 -11.02
C THR A 303 9.57 22.57 -12.27
N ARG A 304 10.25 22.65 -13.42
CA ARG A 304 9.65 22.94 -14.74
C ARG A 304 9.69 21.72 -15.67
N GLY A 305 10.26 20.60 -15.23
CA GLY A 305 10.37 19.38 -16.03
C GLY A 305 9.03 18.64 -16.16
N SER A 306 8.98 17.67 -17.09
CA SER A 306 7.80 16.83 -17.36
C SER A 306 7.25 16.08 -16.15
N TYR A 307 8.04 15.98 -15.08
CA TYR A 307 7.67 15.25 -13.87
C TYR A 307 7.35 16.13 -12.65
N ALA A 308 7.35 17.47 -12.80
CA ALA A 308 7.14 18.38 -11.68
C ALA A 308 5.81 18.15 -10.94
N ASN A 309 4.75 17.70 -11.64
CA ASN A 309 3.45 17.44 -11.03
C ASN A 309 3.47 16.22 -10.10
N HIS A 310 4.23 15.16 -10.42
CA HIS A 310 4.35 13.98 -9.56
C HIS A 310 5.00 14.34 -8.22
N ASP A 311 6.05 15.16 -8.28
CA ASP A 311 6.77 15.63 -7.12
C ASP A 311 5.95 16.57 -6.23
N LYS A 312 5.17 17.49 -6.83
CA LYS A 312 4.18 18.30 -6.09
C LYS A 312 3.19 17.41 -5.35
N GLY A 313 2.67 16.37 -5.99
CA GLY A 313 1.75 15.41 -5.39
C GLY A 313 2.37 14.66 -4.22
N PHE A 314 3.61 14.18 -4.35
CA PHE A 314 4.32 13.53 -3.26
C PHE A 314 4.62 14.49 -2.12
N LYS A 315 5.14 15.69 -2.41
CA LYS A 315 5.41 16.71 -1.38
C LYS A 315 4.14 17.05 -0.60
N LYS A 316 3.00 17.24 -1.26
CA LYS A 316 1.72 17.50 -0.59
C LYS A 316 1.34 16.38 0.40
N ASN A 317 1.63 15.12 0.06
CA ASN A 317 1.35 14.01 0.97
C ASN A 317 2.40 13.88 2.06
N LEU A 318 3.67 14.21 1.80
CA LEU A 318 4.69 14.34 2.84
C LEU A 318 4.31 15.44 3.85
N ASP A 319 3.85 16.60 3.37
CA ASP A 319 3.39 17.70 4.23
C ASP A 319 2.20 17.23 5.10
N ARG A 320 1.25 16.47 4.52
CA ARG A 320 0.16 15.84 5.30
C ARG A 320 0.64 14.87 6.38
N ILE A 321 1.76 14.16 6.15
CA ILE A 321 2.37 13.33 7.18
C ILE A 321 2.83 14.22 8.34
N HIS A 322 3.56 15.30 8.04
CA HIS A 322 4.02 16.27 9.04
C HIS A 322 2.85 16.91 9.81
N ASP A 323 1.88 17.47 9.08
CA ASP A 323 0.75 18.20 9.66
C ASP A 323 -0.22 17.31 10.45
N PHE A 324 -0.12 15.97 10.33
CA PHE A 324 -1.03 15.09 11.05
C PHE A 324 -0.87 15.24 12.57
N GLN A 325 0.28 15.69 13.09
CA GLN A 325 0.45 15.94 14.53
C GLN A 325 -0.68 16.80 15.12
N ASP A 326 -1.15 17.79 14.35
CA ASP A 326 -2.18 18.75 14.74
C ASP A 326 -3.58 18.40 14.20
N GLN A 327 -3.74 17.20 13.63
CA GLN A 327 -4.99 16.75 13.03
C GLN A 327 -5.54 15.49 13.72
N GLU A 328 -6.87 15.43 13.77
CA GLU A 328 -7.60 14.30 14.33
C GLU A 328 -7.58 13.07 13.40
N LYS A 329 -7.67 13.27 12.08
CA LYS A 329 -7.74 12.19 11.08
C LYS A 329 -6.66 12.34 10.01
N ILE A 330 -6.07 11.23 9.58
CA ILE A 330 -5.10 11.17 8.47
C ILE A 330 -5.73 10.52 7.25
N GLY A 331 -5.47 11.05 6.05
CA GLY A 331 -5.93 10.49 4.78
C GLY A 331 -6.11 11.55 3.68
N ILE A 332 -6.37 11.11 2.45
CA ILE A 332 -6.50 12.02 1.30
C ILE A 332 -7.92 12.60 1.19
N PHE A 333 -8.95 11.78 1.43
CA PHE A 333 -10.36 12.15 1.34
C PHE A 333 -11.03 11.94 2.69
N LYS A 334 -11.94 12.85 3.08
CA LYS A 334 -12.65 12.78 4.36
C LYS A 334 -13.32 11.41 4.60
N GLN A 335 -13.85 10.77 3.55
CA GLN A 335 -14.51 9.47 3.65
C GLN A 335 -13.55 8.30 3.93
N VAL A 336 -12.27 8.42 3.59
CA VAL A 336 -11.27 7.36 3.81
C VAL A 336 -10.30 7.69 4.94
N SER A 337 -10.27 8.95 5.39
CA SER A 337 -9.45 9.35 6.52
C SER A 337 -9.92 8.70 7.81
N PHE A 338 -8.97 8.37 8.69
CA PHE A 338 -9.20 7.68 9.95
C PHE A 338 -8.44 8.32 11.11
N LYS A 339 -8.95 8.12 12.32
CA LYS A 339 -8.22 8.41 13.56
C LYS A 339 -7.25 7.25 13.85
N LEU A 340 -6.26 7.52 14.69
CA LEU A 340 -5.42 6.49 15.31
C LEU A 340 -5.77 6.42 16.80
N ASN A 341 -5.61 5.26 17.41
CA ASN A 341 -5.65 5.17 18.87
C ASN A 341 -4.44 5.93 19.47
N ASP A 342 -4.53 6.25 20.76
CA ASP A 342 -3.56 7.14 21.41
C ASP A 342 -2.13 6.59 21.37
N GLU A 343 -1.96 5.27 21.53
CA GLU A 343 -0.65 4.62 21.48
C GLU A 343 0.03 4.80 20.11
N VAL A 344 -0.68 4.46 19.03
CA VAL A 344 -0.13 4.57 17.66
C VAL A 344 0.01 6.03 17.24
N LYS A 345 -0.92 6.91 17.65
CA LYS A 345 -0.80 8.35 17.42
C LYS A 345 0.43 8.94 18.09
N SER A 346 0.70 8.54 19.34
CA SER A 346 1.85 9.04 20.11
C SER A 346 3.17 8.58 19.51
N ALA A 347 3.26 7.31 19.10
CA ALA A 347 4.42 6.79 18.38
C ALA A 347 4.66 7.52 17.05
N TYR A 348 3.59 7.73 16.26
CA TYR A 348 3.64 8.48 15.01
C TYR A 348 4.15 9.92 15.23
N ASN A 349 3.56 10.63 16.21
CA ASN A 349 3.95 12.00 16.53
C ASN A 349 5.41 12.07 16.99
N GLN A 350 5.87 11.11 17.80
CA GLN A 350 7.25 11.04 18.26
C GLN A 350 8.25 10.81 17.11
N ILE A 351 7.92 9.97 16.12
CA ILE A 351 8.75 9.78 14.91
C ILE A 351 8.97 11.11 14.19
N LEU A 352 7.90 11.86 13.95
CA LEU A 352 7.98 13.12 13.21
C LEU A 352 8.67 14.22 14.02
N SER A 353 8.40 14.29 15.33
CA SER A 353 9.09 15.25 16.20
C SER A 353 10.59 14.98 16.26
N ASN A 354 10.99 13.71 16.35
CA ASN A 354 12.40 13.31 16.31
C ASN A 354 13.04 13.65 14.96
N TYR A 355 12.33 13.38 13.87
CA TYR A 355 12.77 13.77 12.54
C TYR A 355 12.98 15.29 12.47
N GLU A 356 12.01 16.11 12.81
CA GLU A 356 12.08 17.58 12.68
C GLU A 356 13.13 18.20 13.59
N LYS A 357 13.11 17.82 14.87
CA LYS A 357 13.94 18.43 15.93
C LYS A 357 15.31 17.79 16.06
N ASN A 358 15.63 16.79 15.23
CA ASN A 358 16.88 16.03 15.29
C ASN A 358 17.12 15.45 16.70
N LYS A 359 16.11 14.75 17.21
CA LYS A 359 16.13 14.08 18.53
C LYS A 359 15.98 12.57 18.37
N ASN A 360 16.22 11.83 19.45
CA ASN A 360 16.02 10.38 19.51
C ASN A 360 15.30 9.95 20.79
N VAL A 361 14.11 10.51 21.02
CA VAL A 361 13.23 10.07 22.12
C VAL A 361 12.41 8.88 21.63
N ARG A 362 12.46 7.73 22.33
CA ARG A 362 11.84 6.49 21.81
C ARG A 362 10.72 5.91 22.64
N THR A 363 10.36 6.52 23.77
CA THR A 363 9.42 5.97 24.76
C THR A 363 8.06 5.57 24.16
N GLU A 364 7.52 6.34 23.21
CA GLU A 364 6.22 6.06 22.58
C GLU A 364 6.37 5.08 21.42
N ILE A 365 7.46 5.21 20.66
CA ILE A 365 7.78 4.30 19.56
C ILE A 365 7.95 2.87 20.08
N GLU A 366 8.65 2.67 21.21
CA GLU A 366 8.86 1.33 21.78
C GLU A 366 7.56 0.63 22.21
N LYS A 367 6.46 1.36 22.48
CA LYS A 367 5.17 0.75 22.81
C LYS A 367 4.62 -0.03 21.62
N VAL A 368 4.73 0.53 20.42
CA VAL A 368 4.21 -0.07 19.18
C VAL A 368 5.18 -1.03 18.50
N LEU A 369 6.47 -1.05 18.90
CA LEU A 369 7.48 -1.96 18.33
C LEU A 369 7.48 -3.36 18.96
N LYS A 370 6.83 -3.52 20.11
CA LYS A 370 6.66 -4.80 20.80
C LYS A 370 5.77 -5.78 20.04
#